data_AF-A0A6V8QII0-F1
#
_entry.id   AF-A0A6V8QII0-F1
#
_cell.length_a   1.000
_cell.length_b   1.000
_cell.length_c   1.000
_cell.angle_alpha   90.00
_cell.angle_beta   90.00
_cell.angle_gamma   90.00
#
_symmetry.space_group_name_H-M   'P 1'
#
loop_
_entity.id
_entity.type
_entity.pdbx_description
1 polymer ?
#
loop_
_entity_poly.entity_id
_entity_poly.type
_entity_poly.pdbx_seq_one_letter_code
_entity_poly.pdbx_strand_id
1 'polypeptide(L)'
;MKRILPAGRPTMAKGTIGESMRWRLNLLSGLPDKDLLTHVSEAQAQLDIVEASSWCLTHGDLLPGNMMVDAETGHLTGLIDWAEAEWLPFGMALYGVEEVLGEGMSCAAGGFEYYDDHEELRRLFWDEFLALVRRDGEEIQLGEAEAARKLGILLWRGIAFDDGKMDRVVESGRDDSEIHKLRLFLEAPSVVVCSNKMFHWSESLISLWACVRRVFWHGRRGCCFGSESDETEQDPGSVERRK
;
A
#
# COMPACT_ATOMS: atom_id res chain seq x y z
N MET A 1 -5.03 -28.60 33.30
CA MET A 1 -5.61 -28.99 32.00
C MET A 1 -4.62 -28.62 30.90
N LYS A 2 -4.00 -29.59 30.24
CA LYS A 2 -3.15 -29.35 29.05
C LYS A 2 -4.08 -29.14 27.85
N ARG A 3 -4.10 -27.95 27.26
CA ARG A 3 -4.73 -27.71 25.96
C ARG A 3 -3.89 -28.46 24.92
N ILE A 4 -4.42 -29.58 24.44
CA ILE A 4 -3.89 -30.24 23.25
C ILE A 4 -4.33 -29.36 22.08
N LEU A 5 -3.40 -28.59 21.52
CA LEU A 5 -3.63 -27.95 20.22
C LEU A 5 -3.68 -29.07 19.17
N PRO A 6 -4.65 -29.05 18.23
CA PRO A 6 -4.66 -30.02 17.14
C PRO A 6 -3.36 -29.91 16.34
N ALA A 7 -2.73 -31.05 16.11
CA ALA A 7 -1.55 -31.17 15.28
C ALA A 7 -1.96 -30.99 13.81
N GLY A 8 -1.71 -29.80 13.29
CA GLY A 8 -1.88 -29.41 11.90
C GLY A 8 -1.90 -27.90 11.83
N ARG A 9 -0.91 -27.28 11.15
CA ARG A 9 -1.06 -25.86 10.78
C ARG A 9 -2.38 -25.76 9.98
N PRO A 10 -3.31 -24.87 10.34
CA PRO A 10 -4.46 -24.63 9.48
C PRO A 10 -3.92 -24.31 8.08
N THR A 11 -4.32 -25.11 7.09
CA THR A 11 -4.02 -24.82 5.70
C THR A 11 -4.69 -23.49 5.38
N MET A 12 -3.90 -22.43 5.21
CA MET A 12 -4.43 -21.14 4.80
C MET A 12 -5.13 -21.34 3.45
N ALA A 13 -6.41 -20.98 3.39
CA ALA A 13 -7.16 -21.01 2.14
C ALA A 13 -6.58 -19.91 1.24
N LYS A 14 -5.78 -20.32 0.26
CA LYS A 14 -5.24 -19.43 -0.76
C LYS A 14 -6.39 -18.94 -1.65
N GLY A 15 -6.28 -17.73 -2.17
CA GLY A 15 -7.18 -17.23 -3.20
C GLY A 15 -6.71 -17.60 -4.60
N THR A 16 -7.35 -17.03 -5.61
CA THR A 16 -7.10 -17.37 -7.02
C THR A 16 -5.68 -17.01 -7.43
N ILE A 17 -5.12 -15.88 -7.00
CA ILE A 17 -3.74 -15.51 -7.31
C ILE A 17 -2.78 -16.39 -6.52
N GLY A 18 -3.02 -16.61 -5.23
CA GLY A 18 -2.17 -17.41 -4.35
C GLY A 18 -1.99 -18.86 -4.82
N GLU A 19 -3.04 -19.47 -5.40
CA GLU A 19 -3.00 -20.82 -5.96
C GLU A 19 -2.29 -20.89 -7.33
N SER A 20 -2.25 -19.78 -8.07
CA SER A 20 -1.78 -19.75 -9.47
C SER A 20 -0.47 -18.97 -9.67
N MET A 21 0.20 -18.51 -8.61
CA MET A 21 1.42 -17.70 -8.69
C MET A 21 2.47 -18.26 -9.65
N ARG A 22 2.77 -19.57 -9.57
CA ARG A 22 3.76 -20.22 -10.45
C ARG A 22 3.34 -20.16 -11.92
N TRP A 23 2.07 -20.43 -12.20
CA TRP A 23 1.54 -20.38 -13.56
C TRP A 23 1.58 -18.95 -14.11
N ARG A 24 1.16 -17.96 -13.32
CA ARG A 24 1.16 -16.53 -13.69
C ARG A 24 2.58 -16.01 -13.92
N LEU A 25 3.54 -16.41 -13.09
CA LEU A 25 4.94 -16.04 -13.30
C LEU A 25 5.50 -16.67 -14.59
N ASN A 26 5.13 -17.91 -14.91
CA ASN A 26 5.56 -18.55 -16.16
C ASN A 26 4.96 -17.86 -17.39
N LEU A 27 3.72 -17.39 -17.31
CA LEU A 27 3.04 -16.64 -18.37
C LEU A 27 3.88 -15.41 -18.79
N LEU A 28 4.49 -14.71 -17.83
CA LEU A 28 5.33 -13.52 -18.07
C LEU A 28 6.59 -13.75 -18.90
N SER A 29 6.94 -15.01 -19.21
CA SER A 29 8.00 -15.30 -20.20
C SER A 29 7.66 -14.78 -21.60
N GLY A 30 6.40 -14.38 -21.84
CA GLY A 30 5.95 -13.72 -23.07
C GLY A 30 6.16 -12.21 -23.13
N LEU A 31 6.76 -11.59 -22.11
CA LEU A 31 7.01 -10.13 -22.12
C LEU A 31 7.93 -9.73 -23.29
N PRO A 32 7.70 -8.56 -23.91
CA PRO A 32 8.37 -8.17 -25.16
C PRO A 32 9.84 -7.71 -24.99
N ASP A 33 10.30 -7.50 -23.76
CA ASP A 33 11.56 -6.81 -23.44
C ASP A 33 12.55 -7.72 -22.71
N LYS A 34 13.82 -7.74 -23.13
CA LYS A 34 14.88 -8.52 -22.49
C LYS A 34 15.17 -8.09 -21.05
N ASP A 35 15.06 -6.80 -20.74
CA ASP A 35 15.31 -6.29 -19.40
C ASP A 35 14.19 -6.75 -18.45
N LEU A 36 12.93 -6.73 -18.93
CA LEU A 36 11.80 -7.31 -18.20
C LEU A 36 11.95 -8.82 -18.00
N LEU A 37 12.43 -9.56 -19.01
CA LEU A 37 12.69 -11.00 -18.88
C LEU A 37 13.80 -11.33 -17.87
N THR A 38 14.73 -10.40 -17.63
CA THR A 38 15.72 -10.52 -16.54
C THR A 38 15.01 -10.53 -15.20
N HIS A 39 14.08 -9.59 -14.96
CA HIS A 39 13.28 -9.57 -13.73
C HIS A 39 12.38 -10.81 -13.57
N VAL A 40 11.80 -11.32 -14.67
CA VAL A 40 11.05 -12.59 -14.63
C VAL A 40 11.94 -13.74 -14.18
N SER A 41 13.15 -13.84 -14.73
CA SER A 41 14.11 -14.90 -14.39
C SER A 41 14.56 -14.81 -12.92
N GLU A 42 14.81 -13.59 -12.42
CA GLU A 42 15.11 -13.34 -11.01
C GLU A 42 13.95 -13.78 -10.10
N ALA A 43 12.72 -13.40 -10.43
CA ALA A 43 11.54 -13.79 -9.68
C ALA A 43 11.30 -15.30 -9.70
N GLN A 44 11.56 -15.98 -10.83
CA GLN A 44 11.49 -17.45 -10.94
C GLN A 44 12.48 -18.12 -10.01
N ALA A 45 13.72 -17.60 -9.92
CA ALA A 45 14.74 -18.12 -9.01
C ALA A 45 14.39 -17.88 -7.52
N GLN A 46 13.61 -16.86 -7.20
CA GLN A 46 13.21 -16.51 -5.84
C GLN A 46 11.84 -17.07 -5.42
N LEU A 47 11.09 -17.69 -6.34
CA LEU A 47 9.70 -18.07 -6.11
C LEU A 47 9.51 -19.03 -4.92
N ASP A 48 10.40 -20.00 -4.75
CA ASP A 48 10.34 -20.94 -3.62
C ASP A 48 10.52 -20.22 -2.27
N ILE A 49 11.36 -19.18 -2.23
CA ILE A 49 11.58 -18.34 -1.05
C ILE A 49 10.31 -17.51 -0.77
N VAL A 50 9.70 -16.94 -1.81
CA VAL A 50 8.47 -16.16 -1.68
C VAL A 50 7.31 -17.03 -1.19
N GLU A 51 7.15 -18.25 -1.71
CA GLU A 51 6.12 -19.19 -1.24
C GLU A 51 6.32 -19.64 0.21
N ALA A 52 7.58 -19.72 0.68
CA ALA A 52 7.95 -20.08 2.04
C ALA A 52 7.92 -18.90 3.04
N SER A 53 7.78 -17.67 2.55
CA SER A 53 7.79 -16.44 3.36
C SER A 53 6.54 -16.29 4.24
N SER A 54 6.44 -15.17 4.95
CA SER A 54 5.23 -14.82 5.71
C SER A 54 4.07 -14.47 4.78
N TRP A 55 2.87 -15.00 5.04
CA TRP A 55 1.66 -14.66 4.29
C TRP A 55 0.76 -13.75 5.13
N CYS A 56 0.06 -12.83 4.47
CA CYS A 56 -0.92 -11.97 5.10
C CYS A 56 -2.19 -11.87 4.25
N LEU A 57 -3.28 -11.40 4.86
CA LEU A 57 -4.44 -10.97 4.10
C LEU A 57 -4.05 -9.68 3.34
N THR A 58 -4.09 -9.75 2.02
CA THR A 58 -3.81 -8.61 1.13
C THR A 58 -5.11 -8.03 0.58
N HIS A 59 -5.09 -6.77 0.17
CA HIS A 59 -6.27 -6.07 -0.36
C HIS A 59 -6.70 -6.59 -1.75
N GLY A 60 -5.75 -7.08 -2.56
CA GLY A 60 -5.99 -7.51 -3.94
C GLY A 60 -6.05 -6.37 -4.97
N ASP A 61 -6.57 -5.21 -4.56
CA ASP A 61 -6.65 -4.00 -5.40
C ASP A 61 -6.18 -2.74 -4.65
N LEU A 62 -4.91 -2.70 -4.25
CA LEU A 62 -4.38 -1.60 -3.44
C LEU A 62 -4.01 -0.37 -4.30
N LEU A 63 -5.02 0.33 -4.82
CA LEU A 63 -4.87 1.53 -5.66
C LEU A 63 -5.30 2.81 -4.92
N PRO A 64 -4.82 4.00 -5.32
CA PRO A 64 -5.20 5.27 -4.69
C PRO A 64 -6.72 5.49 -4.62
N GLY A 65 -7.48 5.02 -5.62
CA GLY A 65 -8.94 5.11 -5.63
C GLY A 65 -9.65 4.35 -4.51
N ASN A 66 -8.97 3.38 -3.89
CA ASN A 66 -9.49 2.57 -2.78
C ASN A 66 -8.98 3.04 -1.41
N MET A 67 -8.27 4.18 -1.35
CA MET A 67 -7.73 4.76 -0.12
C MET A 67 -8.54 5.99 0.30
N MET A 68 -9.15 5.92 1.48
CA MET A 68 -9.83 7.07 2.07
C MET A 68 -8.85 7.90 2.88
N VAL A 69 -8.82 9.21 2.64
CA VAL A 69 -7.99 10.15 3.38
C VAL A 69 -8.84 11.27 4.00
N ASP A 70 -8.43 11.74 5.16
CA ASP A 70 -8.95 12.97 5.74
C ASP A 70 -8.46 14.16 4.90
N ALA A 71 -9.39 14.96 4.38
CA ALA A 71 -9.07 16.03 3.43
C ALA A 71 -8.25 17.18 4.02
N GLU A 72 -8.30 17.39 5.35
CA GLU A 72 -7.56 18.46 6.03
C GLU A 72 -6.14 18.04 6.38
N THR A 73 -5.94 16.77 6.74
CA THR A 73 -4.68 16.26 7.31
C THR A 73 -3.93 15.29 6.40
N GLY A 74 -4.59 14.74 5.37
CA GLY A 74 -4.04 13.69 4.53
C GLY A 74 -3.91 12.33 5.23
N HIS A 75 -4.43 12.17 6.44
CA HIS A 75 -4.34 10.91 7.17
C HIS A 75 -5.18 9.82 6.48
N LEU A 76 -4.60 8.64 6.27
CA LEU A 76 -5.34 7.46 5.81
C LEU A 76 -6.38 7.05 6.86
N THR A 77 -7.66 7.12 6.51
CA THR A 77 -8.78 6.79 7.39
C THR A 77 -9.36 5.39 7.14
N GLY A 78 -9.08 4.80 5.98
CA GLY A 78 -9.57 3.46 5.65
C GLY A 78 -9.22 3.01 4.25
N LEU A 79 -9.40 1.70 4.03
CA LEU A 79 -9.36 1.07 2.71
C LEU A 79 -10.75 0.51 2.40
N ILE A 80 -11.21 0.69 1.16
CA ILE A 80 -12.50 0.20 0.67
C ILE A 80 -12.30 -0.79 -0.48
N ASP A 81 -13.36 -1.49 -0.85
CA ASP A 81 -13.36 -2.47 -1.95
C ASP A 81 -12.44 -3.69 -1.75
N TRP A 82 -12.73 -4.44 -0.68
CA TRP A 82 -12.02 -5.68 -0.33
C TRP A 82 -12.47 -6.90 -1.14
N ALA A 83 -13.12 -6.72 -2.31
CA ALA A 83 -13.67 -7.82 -3.10
C ALA A 83 -12.57 -8.78 -3.61
N GLU A 84 -11.39 -8.24 -3.91
CA GLU A 84 -10.22 -8.99 -4.40
C GLU A 84 -9.29 -9.47 -3.28
N ALA A 85 -9.70 -9.34 -2.01
CA ALA A 85 -8.84 -9.65 -0.88
C ALA A 85 -8.55 -11.15 -0.78
N GLU A 86 -7.26 -11.50 -0.71
CA GLU A 86 -6.83 -12.88 -0.54
C GLU A 86 -5.52 -13.01 0.25
N TRP A 87 -5.25 -14.22 0.73
CA TRP A 87 -3.99 -14.55 1.39
C TRP A 87 -2.88 -14.67 0.35
N LEU A 88 -1.86 -13.82 0.46
CA LEU A 88 -0.66 -13.83 -0.38
C LEU A 88 0.61 -13.63 0.46
N PRO A 89 1.78 -14.00 -0.07
CA PRO A 89 3.07 -13.58 0.48
C PRO A 89 3.12 -12.09 0.77
N PHE A 90 3.58 -11.76 1.98
CA PHE A 90 3.75 -10.39 2.44
C PHE A 90 4.73 -9.65 1.51
N GLY A 91 4.25 -8.55 0.92
CA GLY A 91 4.98 -7.79 -0.09
C GLY A 91 4.26 -7.75 -1.43
N MET A 92 3.45 -8.76 -1.78
CA MET A 92 2.82 -8.84 -3.10
C MET A 92 1.87 -7.67 -3.40
N ALA A 93 1.17 -7.13 -2.40
CA ALA A 93 0.31 -5.96 -2.59
C ALA A 93 1.06 -4.61 -2.52
N LEU A 94 2.37 -4.60 -2.23
CA LEU A 94 3.14 -3.36 -2.04
C LEU A 94 3.49 -2.66 -3.37
N TYR A 95 3.02 -3.17 -4.52
CA TYR A 95 2.97 -2.37 -5.75
C TYR A 95 2.12 -1.11 -5.57
N GLY A 96 1.12 -1.15 -4.67
CA GLY A 96 0.27 0.01 -4.35
C GLY A 96 1.03 1.18 -3.76
N VAL A 97 2.21 0.95 -3.17
CA VAL A 97 3.10 2.03 -2.71
C VAL A 97 3.60 2.85 -3.89
N GLU A 98 3.95 2.21 -5.01
CA GLU A 98 4.41 2.93 -6.20
C GLU A 98 3.28 3.70 -6.88
N GLU A 99 2.04 3.19 -6.81
CA GLU A 99 0.85 3.87 -7.35
C GLU A 99 0.51 5.17 -6.60
N VAL A 100 0.73 5.24 -5.29
CA VAL A 100 0.45 6.48 -4.52
C VAL A 100 1.56 7.53 -4.66
N LEU A 101 2.72 7.14 -5.17
CA LEU A 101 3.90 8.01 -5.31
C LEU A 101 3.97 8.74 -6.66
N GLY A 102 2.94 8.59 -7.49
CA GLY A 102 2.86 9.26 -8.78
C GLY A 102 1.43 9.38 -9.27
N GLU A 103 1.28 9.71 -10.55
CA GLU A 103 -0.01 9.84 -11.20
C GLU A 103 -0.02 9.27 -12.61
N GLY A 104 -1.23 8.90 -13.04
CA GLY A 104 -1.48 8.48 -14.42
C GLY A 104 -1.43 9.69 -15.36
N MET A 105 -0.58 9.60 -16.37
CA MET A 105 -0.47 10.58 -17.45
C MET A 105 -1.16 10.06 -18.71
N SER A 106 -1.47 10.95 -19.66
CA SER A 106 -2.00 10.49 -20.96
C SER A 106 -1.01 9.54 -21.65
N CYS A 107 -1.49 8.61 -22.48
CA CYS A 107 -0.60 7.68 -23.22
C CYS A 107 0.45 8.44 -24.06
N ALA A 108 0.11 9.61 -24.59
CA ALA A 108 1.04 10.46 -25.35
C ALA A 108 2.14 11.08 -24.47
N ALA A 109 1.91 11.18 -23.16
CA ALA A 109 2.83 11.73 -22.16
C ALA A 109 3.56 10.63 -21.37
N GLY A 110 3.49 9.35 -21.80
CA GLY A 110 4.22 8.26 -21.16
C GLY A 110 3.44 7.50 -20.09
N GLY A 111 2.15 7.77 -19.86
CA GLY A 111 1.27 6.88 -19.08
C GLY A 111 1.37 6.99 -17.55
N PHE A 112 2.57 7.11 -16.96
CA PHE A 112 2.75 7.32 -15.52
C PHE A 112 4.04 8.08 -15.22
N GLU A 113 3.96 8.97 -14.23
CA GLU A 113 5.10 9.75 -13.74
C GLU A 113 5.07 9.81 -12.21
N TYR A 114 6.24 9.67 -11.57
CA TYR A 114 6.38 9.89 -10.14
C TYR A 114 6.35 11.38 -9.81
N TYR A 115 5.83 11.76 -8.65
CA TYR A 115 5.94 13.13 -8.16
C TYR A 115 7.40 13.50 -7.82
N ASP A 116 7.74 14.79 -7.85
CA ASP A 116 9.12 15.28 -7.61
C ASP A 116 9.73 14.79 -6.28
N ASP A 117 8.90 14.59 -5.25
CA ASP A 117 9.29 14.19 -3.89
C ASP A 117 9.14 12.69 -3.63
N HIS A 118 8.87 11.88 -4.65
CA HIS A 118 8.55 10.46 -4.50
C HIS A 118 9.65 9.64 -3.80
N GLU A 119 10.94 9.99 -3.97
CA GLU A 119 12.04 9.31 -3.29
C GLU A 119 12.01 9.53 -1.78
N GLU A 120 11.71 10.77 -1.35
CA GLU A 120 11.58 11.12 0.05
C GLU A 120 10.36 10.45 0.67
N LEU A 121 9.21 10.53 -0.02
CA LEU A 121 7.96 9.90 0.41
C LEU A 121 8.10 8.37 0.52
N ARG A 122 8.77 7.71 -0.44
CA ARG A 122 9.05 6.27 -0.39
C ARG A 122 9.91 5.91 0.81
N ARG A 123 10.95 6.69 1.10
CA ARG A 123 11.80 6.47 2.27
C ARG A 123 10.99 6.64 3.56
N LEU A 124 10.18 7.70 3.67
CA LEU A 124 9.32 7.95 4.84
C LEU A 124 8.31 6.81 5.06
N PHE A 125 7.70 6.30 3.98
CA PHE A 125 6.81 5.14 4.05
C PHE A 125 7.53 3.95 4.68
N TRP A 126 8.71 3.56 4.15
CA TRP A 126 9.43 2.39 4.65
C TRP A 126 9.95 2.60 6.09
N ASP A 127 10.44 3.78 6.42
CA ASP A 127 10.91 4.11 7.78
C ASP A 127 9.77 3.95 8.80
N GLU A 128 8.60 4.52 8.50
CA GLU A 128 7.43 4.43 9.38
C GLU A 128 6.87 3.01 9.43
N PHE A 129 6.73 2.34 8.28
CA PHE A 129 6.23 0.97 8.20
C PHE A 129 7.08 0.01 9.04
N LEU A 130 8.41 0.07 8.89
CA LEU A 130 9.33 -0.79 9.65
C LEU A 130 9.40 -0.41 11.13
N ALA A 131 9.20 0.85 11.49
CA ALA A 131 9.09 1.26 12.89
C ALA A 131 7.83 0.67 13.55
N LEU A 132 6.69 0.67 12.85
CA LEU A 132 5.43 0.10 13.33
C LEU A 132 5.52 -1.42 13.51
N VAL A 133 6.04 -2.13 12.50
CA VAL A 133 6.24 -3.59 12.56
C VAL A 133 7.11 -3.98 13.75
N ARG A 134 8.25 -3.30 13.94
CA ARG A 134 9.16 -3.56 15.07
C ARG A 134 8.50 -3.30 16.42
N ARG A 135 7.69 -2.24 16.52
CA ARG A 135 6.98 -1.91 17.76
C ARG A 135 5.96 -2.99 18.12
N ASP A 136 5.34 -3.60 17.13
CA ASP A 136 4.33 -4.63 17.34
C ASP A 136 4.96 -6.03 17.58
N GLY A 137 6.30 -6.11 17.56
CA GLY A 137 7.07 -7.32 17.90
C GLY A 137 7.21 -8.30 16.73
N GLU A 138 6.79 -7.90 15.53
CA GLU A 138 6.89 -8.70 14.32
C GLU A 138 8.27 -8.54 13.67
N GLU A 139 8.77 -9.60 13.06
CA GLU A 139 10.02 -9.60 12.30
C GLU A 139 9.73 -9.87 10.83
N ILE A 140 10.06 -8.91 9.97
CA ILE A 140 9.92 -9.05 8.51
C ILE A 140 11.30 -9.31 7.92
N GLN A 141 11.43 -10.43 7.21
CA GLN A 141 12.60 -10.71 6.40
C GLN A 141 12.57 -9.83 5.15
N LEU A 142 13.33 -8.72 5.17
CA LEU A 142 13.27 -7.69 4.12
C LEU A 142 13.57 -8.23 2.72
N GLY A 143 14.45 -9.22 2.60
CA GLY A 143 14.75 -9.87 1.32
C GLY A 143 13.58 -10.68 0.77
N GLU A 144 12.80 -11.33 1.63
CA GLU A 144 11.58 -12.06 1.23
C GLU A 144 10.49 -11.09 0.82
N ALA A 145 10.30 -10.01 1.59
CA ALA A 145 9.34 -8.95 1.28
C ALA A 145 9.69 -8.23 -0.03
N GLU A 146 10.97 -8.01 -0.32
CA GLU A 146 11.46 -7.48 -1.59
C GLU A 146 11.11 -8.40 -2.77
N ALA A 147 11.43 -9.68 -2.65
CA ALA A 147 11.16 -10.67 -3.69
C ALA A 147 9.65 -10.79 -3.95
N ALA A 148 8.84 -10.80 -2.88
CA ALA A 148 7.39 -10.79 -2.97
C ALA A 148 6.86 -9.50 -3.61
N ARG A 149 7.42 -8.31 -3.30
CA ARG A 149 7.04 -7.05 -3.96
C ARG A 149 7.31 -7.10 -5.46
N LYS A 150 8.50 -7.54 -5.87
CA LYS A 150 8.83 -7.67 -7.31
C LYS A 150 7.91 -8.65 -8.02
N LEU A 151 7.59 -9.79 -7.38
CA LEU A 151 6.61 -10.73 -7.91
C LEU A 151 5.22 -10.07 -8.05
N GLY A 152 4.78 -9.33 -7.03
CA GLY A 152 3.53 -8.56 -7.09
C GLY A 152 3.49 -7.57 -8.25
N ILE A 153 4.54 -6.74 -8.40
CA ILE A 153 4.64 -5.79 -9.53
C ILE A 153 4.57 -6.52 -10.87
N LEU A 154 5.32 -7.62 -11.03
CA LEU A 154 5.31 -8.45 -12.23
C LEU A 154 3.90 -8.98 -12.56
N LEU A 155 3.17 -9.50 -11.56
CA LEU A 155 1.84 -10.06 -11.80
C LEU A 155 0.82 -8.95 -12.14
N TRP A 156 0.76 -7.86 -11.37
CA TRP A 156 -0.27 -6.82 -11.53
C TRP A 156 -0.02 -5.85 -12.70
N ARG A 157 1.22 -5.72 -13.17
CA ARG A 157 1.57 -4.82 -14.29
C ARG A 157 2.07 -5.56 -15.54
N GLY A 158 2.48 -6.82 -15.41
CA GLY A 158 2.92 -7.66 -16.53
C GLY A 158 1.82 -8.56 -17.11
N ILE A 159 0.70 -8.72 -16.41
CA ILE A 159 -0.46 -9.47 -16.89
C ILE A 159 -1.62 -8.50 -17.03
N ALA A 160 -2.19 -8.45 -18.22
CA ALA A 160 -3.33 -7.61 -18.52
C ALA A 160 -4.58 -8.10 -17.78
N PHE A 161 -5.35 -7.15 -17.28
CA PHE A 161 -6.66 -7.38 -16.71
C PHE A 161 -7.74 -7.17 -17.78
N ASP A 162 -8.14 -8.26 -18.45
CA ASP A 162 -9.16 -8.25 -19.49
C ASP A 162 -10.44 -8.92 -18.96
N ASP A 163 -11.57 -8.22 -18.95
CA ASP A 163 -12.89 -8.75 -18.57
C ASP A 163 -12.91 -9.50 -17.20
N GLY A 164 -12.19 -8.97 -16.20
CA GLY A 164 -12.11 -9.59 -14.89
C GLY A 164 -11.08 -10.72 -14.78
N LYS A 165 -10.22 -10.92 -15.79
CA LYS A 165 -9.24 -12.00 -15.84
C LYS A 165 -7.83 -11.46 -15.99
N MET A 166 -6.91 -12.08 -15.27
CA MET A 166 -5.47 -11.80 -15.30
C MET A 166 -4.72 -13.00 -15.90
N ASP A 167 -4.99 -13.31 -17.18
CA ASP A 167 -4.52 -14.54 -17.86
C ASP A 167 -3.79 -14.30 -19.21
N ARG A 168 -3.54 -13.04 -19.59
CA ARG A 168 -2.79 -12.65 -20.80
C ARG A 168 -1.63 -11.70 -20.45
N VAL A 169 -0.45 -11.92 -21.02
CA VAL A 169 0.68 -10.97 -20.87
C VAL A 169 0.37 -9.64 -21.56
N VAL A 170 0.86 -8.54 -20.99
CA VAL A 170 0.80 -7.23 -21.65
C VAL A 170 1.56 -7.20 -22.98
N GLU A 171 1.02 -6.50 -23.97
CA GLU A 171 1.52 -6.47 -25.36
C GLU A 171 1.92 -5.06 -25.80
N SER A 172 3.07 -4.93 -26.46
CA SER A 172 3.50 -3.66 -27.06
C SER A 172 2.51 -3.15 -28.11
N GLY A 173 2.24 -1.84 -28.10
CA GLY A 173 1.27 -1.17 -28.96
C GLY A 173 -0.18 -1.29 -28.49
N ARG A 174 -0.47 -2.11 -27.47
CA ARG A 174 -1.80 -2.23 -26.84
C ARG A 174 -1.77 -1.76 -25.39
N ASP A 175 -0.79 -2.24 -24.63
CA ASP A 175 -0.69 -2.11 -23.18
C ASP A 175 0.53 -1.24 -22.78
N ASP A 176 0.94 -0.29 -23.61
CA ASP A 176 2.19 0.47 -23.45
C ASP A 176 2.28 1.23 -22.13
N SER A 177 1.15 1.74 -21.62
CA SER A 177 1.08 2.41 -20.31
C SER A 177 1.39 1.45 -19.16
N GLU A 178 0.89 0.21 -19.22
CA GLU A 178 1.15 -0.81 -18.19
C GLU A 178 2.59 -1.30 -18.27
N ILE A 179 3.12 -1.48 -19.48
CA ILE A 179 4.54 -1.82 -19.69
C ILE A 179 5.46 -0.72 -19.15
N HIS A 180 5.08 0.55 -19.32
CA HIS A 180 5.83 1.68 -18.76
C HIS A 180 5.83 1.66 -17.22
N LYS A 181 4.65 1.51 -16.59
CA LYS A 181 4.55 1.34 -15.13
C LYS A 181 5.37 0.15 -14.63
N LEU A 182 5.26 -0.99 -15.31
CA LEU A 182 5.98 -2.22 -14.97
C LEU A 182 7.50 -1.96 -14.90
N ARG A 183 8.08 -1.28 -15.90
CA ARG A 183 9.50 -0.93 -15.89
C ARG A 183 9.83 0.00 -14.73
N LEU A 184 9.11 1.11 -14.59
CA LEU A 184 9.35 2.10 -13.53
C LEU A 184 9.27 1.50 -12.12
N PHE A 185 8.35 0.57 -11.90
CA PHE A 185 8.12 -0.01 -10.58
C PHE A 185 9.16 -1.09 -10.25
N LEU A 186 9.62 -1.85 -11.24
CA LEU A 186 10.70 -2.84 -11.05
C LEU A 186 12.07 -2.18 -10.79
N GLU A 187 12.28 -0.98 -11.31
CA GLU A 187 13.48 -0.16 -11.07
C GLU A 187 13.41 0.64 -9.76
N ALA A 188 12.24 0.73 -9.13
CA ALA A 188 12.06 1.49 -7.90
C ALA A 188 12.95 0.96 -6.76
N PRO A 189 13.53 1.85 -5.92
CA PRO A 189 14.44 1.44 -4.86
C PRO A 189 13.87 0.37 -3.92
N SER A 190 14.68 -0.66 -3.66
CA SER A 190 14.32 -1.77 -2.77
C SER A 190 14.02 -1.30 -1.34
N VAL A 191 13.14 -2.05 -0.65
CA VAL A 191 12.90 -1.92 0.81
C VAL A 191 14.21 -2.05 1.61
N VAL A 192 15.15 -2.87 1.13
CA VAL A 192 16.46 -3.10 1.75
C VAL A 192 17.35 -1.85 1.61
N VAL A 193 17.32 -1.19 0.45
CA VAL A 193 18.11 0.02 0.19
C VAL A 193 17.61 1.19 1.02
N CYS A 194 16.29 1.35 1.15
CA CYS A 194 15.69 2.38 2.01
C CYS A 194 16.09 2.17 3.48
N SER A 195 16.12 0.91 3.93
CA SER A 195 16.54 0.56 5.31
C SER A 195 18.01 0.86 5.61
N ASN A 196 18.90 0.66 4.63
CA ASN A 196 20.35 0.89 4.82
C ASN A 196 20.74 2.37 4.83
N LYS A 197 19.86 3.27 4.37
CA LYS A 197 20.03 4.73 4.45
C LYS A 197 19.53 5.32 5.78
N MET A 198 19.37 4.50 6.83
CA MET A 198 19.18 4.96 8.22
C MET A 198 20.42 5.76 8.67
N PHE A 199 20.55 7.00 8.20
CA PHE A 199 21.37 8.01 8.86
C PHE A 199 20.90 8.10 10.30
N HIS A 200 21.86 8.21 11.22
CA HIS A 200 21.63 8.47 12.63
C HIS A 200 20.72 9.70 12.79
N TRP A 201 19.42 9.47 12.87
CA TRP A 201 18.53 10.39 13.53
C TRP A 201 19.09 10.52 14.95
N SER A 202 19.66 11.67 15.29
CA SER A 202 19.99 11.94 16.68
C SER A 202 18.70 11.74 17.49
N GLU A 203 18.78 11.26 18.73
CA GLU A 203 17.59 11.08 19.57
C GLU A 203 16.75 12.35 19.68
N SER A 204 17.38 13.51 19.47
CA SER A 204 16.75 14.82 19.35
C SER A 204 15.79 14.94 18.17
N LEU A 205 16.10 14.39 16.99
CA LEU A 205 15.22 14.45 15.82
C LEU A 205 14.10 13.41 15.87
N ILE A 206 14.36 12.22 16.44
CA ILE A 206 13.31 11.24 16.74
C ILE A 206 12.32 11.84 17.73
N SER A 207 12.81 12.51 18.78
CA SER A 207 11.98 13.25 19.73
C SER A 207 11.24 14.42 19.09
N LEU A 208 11.87 15.15 18.16
CA LEU A 208 11.22 16.26 17.45
C LEU A 208 10.08 15.73 16.56
N TRP A 209 10.30 14.63 15.84
CA TRP A 209 9.29 14.00 14.99
C TRP A 209 8.16 13.36 15.81
N ALA A 210 8.48 12.75 16.95
CA ALA A 210 7.48 12.30 17.92
C ALA A 210 6.70 13.46 18.58
N CYS A 211 7.34 14.62 18.80
CA CYS A 211 6.69 15.85 19.28
C CYS A 211 5.74 16.42 18.22
N VAL A 212 6.16 16.46 16.96
CA VAL A 212 5.32 16.86 15.84
C VAL A 212 4.10 15.93 15.75
N ARG A 213 4.28 14.61 15.84
CA ARG A 213 3.15 13.65 15.90
C ARG A 213 2.24 13.86 17.12
N ARG A 214 2.76 14.20 18.31
CA ARG A 214 1.93 14.53 19.48
C ARG A 214 1.14 15.81 19.30
N VAL A 215 1.71 16.85 18.71
CA VAL A 215 1.02 18.12 18.47
C VAL A 215 -0.12 17.93 17.46
N PHE A 216 0.08 17.13 16.42
CA PHE A 216 -0.95 16.82 15.44
C PHE A 216 -1.99 15.78 15.90
N TRP A 217 -1.66 14.89 16.86
CA TRP A 217 -2.57 13.84 17.34
C TRP A 217 -3.23 14.10 18.71
N HIS A 218 -2.73 15.04 19.52
CA HIS A 218 -3.32 15.39 20.83
C HIS A 218 -4.09 16.73 20.88
N GLY A 219 -4.29 17.39 19.74
CA GLY A 219 -5.20 18.54 19.62
C GLY A 219 -6.68 18.23 19.93
N ARG A 220 -7.06 16.97 20.19
CA ARG A 220 -8.42 16.56 20.59
C ARG A 220 -8.45 15.85 21.93
N ARG A 221 -8.13 16.54 23.03
CA ARG A 221 -8.75 16.26 24.34
C ARG A 221 -8.94 17.54 25.13
N GLY A 222 -10.15 18.07 25.07
CA GLY A 222 -10.62 19.08 26.03
C GLY A 222 -11.46 20.16 25.37
N CYS A 223 -12.76 19.92 25.28
CA CYS A 223 -13.80 20.91 25.57
C CYS A 223 -15.13 20.17 25.70
N CYS A 224 -15.38 19.66 26.91
CA CYS A 224 -16.74 19.55 27.41
C CYS A 224 -17.19 20.98 27.72
N PHE A 225 -18.27 21.46 27.11
CA PHE A 225 -19.05 22.55 27.69
C PHE A 225 -20.53 22.30 27.43
N GLY A 226 -21.25 22.06 28.53
CA GLY A 226 -22.68 22.26 28.65
C GLY A 226 -22.97 23.34 29.69
N SER A 227 -24.23 23.77 29.72
CA SER A 227 -24.95 24.72 30.63
C SER A 227 -24.57 26.20 30.49
N GLU A 228 -25.50 27.05 30.00
CA GLU A 228 -26.42 27.94 30.77
C GLU A 228 -25.68 29.16 31.36
N SER A 229 -26.16 30.40 31.37
CA SER A 229 -27.41 31.10 31.04
C SER A 229 -27.12 32.62 30.99
N ASP A 230 -28.18 33.44 30.89
CA ASP A 230 -28.31 34.89 31.18
C ASP A 230 -28.15 35.83 29.97
N GLU A 231 -29.26 36.23 29.33
CA GLU A 231 -30.18 37.32 29.72
C GLU A 231 -29.64 38.73 29.42
N THR A 232 -30.32 39.42 28.49
CA THR A 232 -30.70 40.84 28.62
C THR A 232 -31.70 41.20 27.50
N GLU A 233 -32.97 40.99 27.83
CA GLU A 233 -34.09 41.94 27.76
C GLU A 233 -33.94 43.21 26.87
N GLN A 234 -34.80 43.34 25.85
CA GLN A 234 -35.70 44.52 25.67
C GLN A 234 -36.80 44.25 24.60
N ASP A 235 -38.02 44.09 25.11
CA ASP A 235 -39.36 44.17 24.47
C ASP A 235 -39.81 45.66 24.43
N PRO A 236 -41.00 46.12 23.91
CA PRO A 236 -42.04 45.47 23.09
C PRO A 236 -42.50 46.27 21.86
N GLY A 237 -43.26 45.63 20.96
CA GLY A 237 -43.90 46.31 19.83
C GLY A 237 -45.08 45.59 19.18
N SER A 238 -46.21 45.60 19.87
CA SER A 238 -47.59 45.53 19.34
C SER A 238 -48.10 44.27 18.62
N VAL A 239 -49.00 43.61 19.36
CA VAL A 239 -50.14 42.79 18.94
C VAL A 239 -50.97 43.43 17.81
N GLU A 240 -51.32 42.65 16.78
CA GLU A 240 -52.69 42.66 16.27
C GLU A 240 -53.10 41.28 15.69
N ARG A 241 -54.01 40.60 16.39
CA ARG A 241 -54.84 39.52 15.83
C ARG A 241 -56.01 40.16 15.10
N ARG A 242 -56.37 39.65 13.92
CA ARG A 242 -57.79 39.46 13.53
C ARG A 242 -57.95 38.57 12.29
N LYS A 243 -58.73 37.50 12.53
CA LYS A 243 -59.51 36.66 11.62
C LYS A 243 -58.78 35.66 10.73
#